data_AF-K1SAV5-F1
#
_entry.id   AF-K1SAV5-F1
#
_cell.length_a   1.000
_cell.length_b   1.000
_cell.length_c   1.000
_cell.angle_alpha   90.00
_cell.angle_beta   90.00
_cell.angle_gamma   90.00
#
_symmetry.space_group_name_H-M   'P 1'
#
loop_
_entity.id
_entity.type
_entity.pdbx_description
1 polymer ?
#
loop_
_entity_poly.entity_id
_entity_poly.type
_entity_poly.pdbx_seq_one_letter_code
_entity_poly.pdbx_strand_id
1 'polypeptide(L)'
;MSDTTMDPKAIAQAVAVTVSDEDGQVGDFVEAIDLGDNVTDFRFESRVRGYEGWQWSVTLYHDVELDHWTVNESSLVPTDKALRPPKWIPWKDRLEPGDLAVTDSIGTDPDDPRMEEGFRKTQDAETSDDT
;
A
#
# COMPACT_ATOMS: atom_id res chain seq x y z
N MET A 1 20.40 -6.79 -36.20
CA MET A 1 19.98 -5.79 -35.20
C MET A 1 20.18 -6.47 -33.88
N SER A 2 21.17 -6.05 -33.09
CA SER A 2 21.54 -6.77 -31.86
C SER A 2 20.41 -6.61 -30.86
N ASP A 3 19.69 -7.69 -30.65
CA ASP A 3 18.69 -7.86 -29.61
C ASP A 3 19.41 -7.64 -28.27
N THR A 4 19.26 -6.45 -27.71
CA THR A 4 19.87 -6.08 -26.45
C THR A 4 18.79 -6.26 -25.42
N THR A 5 18.58 -7.50 -24.98
CA THR A 5 17.79 -7.80 -23.79
C THR A 5 18.36 -6.93 -22.67
N MET A 6 17.64 -5.86 -22.30
CA MET A 6 18.10 -4.88 -21.32
C MET A 6 18.28 -5.58 -19.97
N ASP A 7 19.40 -5.30 -19.30
CA ASP A 7 19.67 -5.81 -17.95
C ASP A 7 18.49 -5.47 -17.01
N PRO A 8 17.78 -6.46 -16.45
CA PRO A 8 16.61 -6.20 -15.62
C PRO A 8 16.95 -5.38 -14.37
N LYS A 9 18.18 -5.50 -13.85
CA LYS A 9 18.63 -4.64 -12.75
C LYS A 9 18.71 -3.17 -13.19
N ALA A 10 19.16 -2.91 -14.41
CA ALA A 10 19.22 -1.56 -14.97
C ALA A 10 17.82 -0.99 -15.22
N ILE A 11 16.88 -1.83 -15.70
CA ILE A 11 15.46 -1.46 -15.81
C ILE A 11 14.92 -1.07 -14.42
N ALA A 12 15.12 -1.93 -13.43
CA ALA A 12 14.65 -1.69 -12.06
C ALA A 12 15.25 -0.41 -11.46
N GLN A 13 16.55 -0.19 -11.63
CA GLN A 13 17.20 1.02 -11.15
C GLN A 13 16.65 2.28 -11.84
N ALA A 14 16.45 2.24 -13.16
CA ALA A 14 15.89 3.36 -13.91
C ALA A 14 14.45 3.69 -13.48
N VAL A 15 13.63 2.65 -13.21
CA VAL A 15 12.28 2.82 -12.66
C VAL A 15 12.32 3.50 -11.30
N ALA A 16 13.14 2.99 -10.37
CA ALA A 16 13.29 3.58 -9.03
C ALA A 16 13.71 5.06 -9.11
N VAL A 17 14.67 5.39 -9.98
CA VAL A 17 15.13 6.78 -10.19
C VAL A 17 14.02 7.64 -10.81
N THR A 18 13.23 7.08 -11.73
CA THR A 18 12.13 7.81 -12.39
C THR A 18 11.01 8.17 -11.40
N VAL A 19 10.72 7.29 -10.43
CA VAL A 19 9.67 7.53 -9.43
C VAL A 19 10.16 8.28 -8.19
N SER A 20 11.48 8.39 -7.99
CA SER A 20 12.03 9.17 -6.89
C SER A 20 11.81 10.66 -7.09
N ASP A 21 11.59 11.40 -6.00
CA ASP A 21 11.27 12.83 -6.04
C ASP A 21 12.52 13.69 -6.34
N GLU A 22 13.69 13.24 -5.89
CA GLU A 22 14.95 13.98 -6.02
C GLU A 22 16.09 13.07 -6.52
N ASP A 23 17.04 13.67 -7.23
CA ASP A 23 18.25 12.98 -7.68
C ASP A 23 19.05 12.41 -6.50
N GLY A 24 19.52 11.17 -6.66
CA GLY A 24 20.37 10.50 -5.68
C GLY A 24 19.62 9.85 -4.51
N GLN A 25 18.28 9.85 -4.52
CA GLN A 25 17.44 9.13 -3.55
C GLN A 25 17.48 7.60 -3.70
N VAL A 26 17.91 7.10 -4.85
CA VAL A 26 18.16 5.68 -5.10
C VAL A 26 19.66 5.42 -4.93
N GLY A 27 20.00 4.57 -3.97
CA GLY A 27 21.37 4.20 -3.64
C GLY A 27 21.83 2.92 -4.34
N ASP A 28 22.71 2.20 -3.66
CA ASP A 28 23.38 1.04 -4.23
C ASP A 28 22.42 -0.16 -4.31
N PHE A 29 22.67 -1.06 -5.26
CA PHE A 29 21.94 -2.33 -5.35
C PHE A 29 22.21 -3.20 -4.12
N VAL A 30 21.15 -3.78 -3.58
CA VAL A 30 21.21 -4.64 -2.39
C VAL A 30 21.08 -6.10 -2.78
N GLU A 31 19.96 -6.49 -3.37
CA GLU A 31 19.66 -7.88 -3.74
C GLU A 31 18.57 -7.97 -4.81
N ALA A 32 18.46 -9.14 -5.43
CA ALA A 32 17.33 -9.50 -6.28
C ALA A 32 16.68 -10.75 -5.67
N ILE A 33 15.38 -10.65 -5.39
CA ILE A 33 14.61 -11.68 -4.73
C ILE A 33 13.71 -12.33 -5.77
N ASP A 34 13.95 -13.61 -6.05
CA ASP A 34 13.06 -14.41 -6.89
C ASP A 34 11.77 -14.70 -6.12
N LEU A 35 10.64 -14.22 -6.65
CA LEU A 35 9.32 -14.43 -6.08
C LEU A 35 8.58 -15.62 -6.72
N GLY A 36 9.22 -16.30 -7.68
CA GLY A 36 8.60 -17.34 -8.49
C GLY A 36 7.80 -16.78 -9.66
N ASP A 37 7.31 -17.67 -10.53
CA ASP A 37 6.45 -17.33 -11.67
C ASP A 37 7.01 -16.22 -12.58
N ASN A 38 8.34 -16.24 -12.78
CA ASN A 38 9.11 -15.25 -13.54
C ASN A 38 9.02 -13.82 -12.97
N VAL A 39 8.71 -13.68 -11.68
CA VAL A 39 8.68 -12.39 -10.97
C VAL A 39 9.93 -12.24 -10.13
N THR A 40 10.60 -11.09 -10.24
CA THR A 40 11.78 -10.77 -9.44
C THR A 40 11.65 -9.37 -8.85
N ASP A 41 11.88 -9.25 -7.55
CA ASP A 41 11.91 -7.98 -6.83
C ASP A 41 13.36 -7.52 -6.64
N PHE A 42 13.70 -6.37 -7.23
CA PHE A 42 15.03 -5.78 -7.17
C PHE A 42 15.08 -4.72 -6.07
N ARG A 43 16.06 -4.85 -5.17
CA ARG A 43 16.25 -3.99 -4.00
C ARG A 43 17.40 -3.01 -4.18
N PHE A 44 17.17 -1.76 -3.80
CA PHE A 44 18.20 -0.72 -3.75
C PHE A 44 18.13 0.04 -2.40
N GLU A 45 19.26 0.51 -1.90
CA GLU A 45 19.32 1.38 -0.72
C GLU A 45 18.44 2.62 -0.92
N SER A 46 17.60 2.96 0.06
CA SER A 46 16.93 4.26 0.08
C SER A 46 17.86 5.32 0.67
N ARG A 47 18.00 6.43 -0.05
CA ARG A 47 18.65 7.67 0.42
C ARG A 47 17.63 8.80 0.62
N VAL A 48 16.34 8.48 0.62
CA VAL A 48 15.27 9.43 0.92
C VAL A 48 15.35 9.83 2.39
N ARG A 49 15.40 11.13 2.66
CA ARG A 49 15.44 11.67 4.04
C ARG A 49 14.21 11.21 4.83
N GLY A 50 14.41 10.68 6.03
CA GLY A 50 13.33 10.15 6.88
C GLY A 50 12.93 8.70 6.59
N TYR A 51 13.52 8.09 5.54
CA TYR A 51 13.36 6.67 5.20
C TYR A 51 14.70 5.93 5.40
N GLU A 52 15.49 6.33 6.39
CA GLU A 52 16.75 5.66 6.70
C GLU A 52 16.50 4.19 7.05
N GLY A 53 17.30 3.30 6.45
CA GLY A 53 17.13 1.86 6.60
C GLY A 53 15.97 1.27 5.78
N TRP A 54 15.27 2.06 4.96
CA TRP A 54 14.33 1.53 3.97
C TRP A 54 15.07 1.17 2.67
N GLN A 55 14.38 0.44 1.79
CA GLN A 55 14.87 0.08 0.47
C GLN A 55 13.81 0.35 -0.59
N TRP A 56 14.26 0.79 -1.77
CA TRP A 56 13.45 0.75 -2.97
C TRP A 56 13.22 -0.71 -3.37
N SER A 57 11.97 -1.05 -3.66
CA SER A 57 11.48 -2.29 -4.26
C SER A 57 11.09 -1.98 -5.69
N VAL A 58 11.57 -2.75 -6.66
CA VAL A 58 11.02 -2.73 -8.01
C VAL A 58 10.79 -4.15 -8.45
N THR A 59 9.51 -4.51 -8.56
CA THR A 59 9.09 -5.85 -8.95
C THR A 59 8.91 -5.87 -10.46
N LEU A 60 9.67 -6.75 -11.13
CA LEU A 60 9.58 -6.98 -12.56
C LEU A 60 9.03 -8.38 -12.85
N TYR A 61 8.36 -8.53 -13.98
CA TYR A 61 7.96 -9.82 -14.55
C TYR A 61 8.72 -10.06 -15.86
N HIS A 62 9.26 -11.28 -16.05
CA HIS A 62 9.89 -11.71 -17.30
C HIS A 62 8.94 -12.56 -18.11
N ASP A 63 8.53 -12.02 -19.26
CA ASP A 63 7.90 -12.80 -20.31
C ASP A 63 8.99 -13.60 -21.04
N VAL A 64 9.05 -14.90 -20.74
CA VAL A 64 10.06 -15.82 -21.29
C VAL A 64 9.86 -16.12 -22.78
N GLU A 65 8.65 -15.97 -23.31
CA GLU A 65 8.36 -16.22 -24.72
C GLU A 65 8.81 -15.04 -25.58
N LEU A 66 8.63 -13.82 -25.06
CA LEU A 66 9.02 -12.57 -25.72
C LEU A 66 10.42 -12.08 -25.34
N ASP A 67 11.09 -12.76 -24.40
CA ASP A 67 12.34 -12.33 -23.75
C ASP A 67 12.28 -10.86 -23.29
N HIS A 68 11.17 -10.48 -22.66
CA HIS A 68 10.87 -9.10 -22.33
C HIS A 68 10.52 -8.92 -20.86
N TRP A 69 11.05 -7.85 -20.24
CA TRP A 69 10.78 -7.51 -18.85
C TRP A 69 9.76 -6.39 -18.75
N THR A 70 8.74 -6.57 -17.92
CA THR A 70 7.73 -5.55 -17.59
C THR A 70 7.80 -5.16 -16.12
N VAL A 71 7.40 -3.92 -15.82
CA VAL A 71 7.36 -3.40 -14.46
C VAL A 71 5.98 -3.66 -13.87
N ASN A 72 5.93 -4.34 -12.72
CA ASN A 72 4.68 -4.57 -12.00
C ASN A 72 4.41 -3.44 -10.99
N GLU A 73 5.39 -3.16 -10.13
CA GLU A 73 5.28 -2.12 -9.10
C GLU A 73 6.64 -1.52 -8.72
N SER A 74 6.59 -0.32 -8.13
CA SER A 74 7.72 0.29 -7.44
C SER A 74 7.24 0.89 -6.12
N SER A 75 7.94 0.57 -5.03
CA SER A 75 7.57 1.00 -3.69
C SER A 75 8.79 1.17 -2.79
N LEU A 76 8.63 1.87 -1.68
CA LEU A 76 9.59 1.86 -0.57
C LEU A 76 9.11 0.87 0.47
N VAL A 77 9.99 -0.06 0.88
CA VAL A 77 9.68 -0.99 1.98
C VAL A 77 10.63 -0.79 3.16
N PRO A 78 10.15 -1.00 4.39
CA PRO A 78 10.99 -0.99 5.56
C PRO A 78 11.80 -2.29 5.66
N THR A 79 13.07 -2.19 6.02
CA THR A 79 13.88 -3.34 6.45
C THR A 79 13.82 -3.51 7.98
N ASP A 80 14.58 -4.46 8.52
CA ASP A 80 14.81 -4.60 9.96
C ASP A 80 15.52 -3.38 10.57
N LYS A 81 16.27 -2.62 9.76
CA LYS A 81 16.97 -1.40 10.16
C LYS A 81 16.11 -0.13 10.06
N ALA A 82 14.93 -0.24 9.42
CA ALA A 82 14.06 0.91 9.22
C ALA A 82 13.41 1.36 10.54
N LEU A 83 13.32 2.69 10.72
CA LEU A 83 12.46 3.27 11.75
C LEU A 83 11.00 2.99 11.38
N ARG A 84 10.34 2.10 12.13
CA ARG A 84 8.92 1.77 11.93
C ARG A 84 8.04 2.60 12.86
N PRO A 85 6.82 2.97 12.41
CA PRO A 85 5.87 3.64 13.28
C PRO A 85 5.51 2.74 14.46
N PRO A 86 5.04 3.33 15.59
CA PRO A 86 4.45 2.56 16.66
C PRO A 86 3.24 1.78 16.15
N LYS A 87 2.83 0.74 16.88
CA LYS A 87 1.62 -0.01 16.55
C LYS A 87 0.43 0.94 16.45
N TRP A 88 -0.38 0.78 15.41
CA TRP A 88 -1.60 1.56 15.26
C TRP A 88 -2.55 1.27 16.42
N ILE A 89 -3.04 2.34 17.04
CA ILE A 89 -4.01 2.29 18.14
C ILE A 89 -5.34 2.78 17.58
N PRO A 90 -6.49 2.11 17.81
CA PRO A 90 -7.80 2.64 17.42
C PRO A 90 -7.99 4.07 17.93
N TRP A 91 -8.59 4.94 17.13
CA TRP A 91 -8.73 6.36 17.48
C TRP A 91 -9.40 6.57 18.86
N LYS A 92 -10.39 5.73 19.21
CA LYS A 92 -11.10 5.76 20.49
C LYS A 92 -10.17 5.51 21.69
N ASP A 93 -9.16 4.67 21.50
CA ASP A 93 -8.17 4.31 22.51
C ASP A 93 -7.03 5.35 22.59
N ARG A 94 -7.03 6.35 21.70
CA ARG A 94 -6.11 7.51 21.75
C ARG A 94 -6.69 8.69 22.53
N LEU A 95 -7.98 8.66 22.87
CA LEU A 95 -8.68 9.77 23.52
C LEU A 95 -8.16 10.00 24.94
N GLU A 96 -7.75 11.22 25.22
CA GLU A 96 -7.44 11.72 26.55
C GLU A 96 -8.68 12.39 27.19
N PRO A 97 -8.74 12.53 28.52
CA PRO A 97 -9.89 13.16 29.21
C PRO A 97 -10.25 14.58 28.75
N GLY A 98 -9.36 15.26 28.01
CA GLY A 98 -9.59 16.60 27.46
C GLY A 98 -10.05 16.62 25.99
N ASP A 99 -10.06 15.48 25.29
CA ASP A 99 -10.34 15.44 23.84
C ASP A 99 -11.84 15.52 23.51
N LEU A 100 -12.72 15.37 24.51
CA LEU A 100 -14.16 15.34 24.33
C LEU A 100 -14.84 16.47 25.12
N ALA A 101 -15.60 17.29 24.44
CA ALA A 101 -16.55 18.21 25.03
C ALA A 101 -17.89 17.52 25.30
N VAL A 102 -18.71 18.12 26.18
CA VAL A 102 -20.05 17.62 26.52
C VAL A 102 -20.97 17.51 25.29
N THR A 103 -20.69 18.28 24.24
CA THR A 103 -21.46 18.29 22.99
C THR A 103 -20.95 17.28 21.95
N ASP A 104 -19.83 16.61 22.20
CA ASP A 104 -19.24 15.70 21.23
C ASP A 104 -19.94 14.34 21.27
N SER A 105 -20.46 13.92 20.11
CA SER A 105 -21.07 12.61 19.94
C SER A 105 -20.07 11.67 19.29
N ILE A 106 -19.67 10.64 20.03
CA ILE A 106 -18.90 9.52 19.50
C ILE A 106 -19.87 8.52 18.85
N GLY A 107 -19.45 7.91 17.73
CA GLY A 107 -20.19 6.80 17.14
C GLY A 107 -20.34 5.64 18.12
N THR A 108 -21.51 5.02 18.14
CA THR A 108 -21.78 3.83 18.96
C THR A 108 -20.96 2.64 18.47
N ASP A 109 -20.68 1.68 19.35
CA ASP A 109 -20.08 0.42 18.94
C ASP A 109 -20.98 -0.26 17.88
N PRO A 110 -20.43 -0.77 16.75
CA PRO A 110 -21.22 -1.43 15.71
C PRO A 110 -22.08 -2.58 16.23
N ASP A 111 -21.64 -3.25 17.30
CA ASP A 111 -22.31 -4.40 17.91
C ASP A 111 -23.00 -4.04 19.24
N ASP A 112 -23.30 -2.76 19.51
CA ASP A 112 -23.98 -2.36 20.74
C ASP A 112 -25.40 -2.97 20.80
N PRO A 113 -25.72 -3.82 21.80
CA PRO A 113 -27.01 -4.50 21.90
C PRO A 113 -28.20 -3.56 22.16
N ARG A 114 -27.94 -2.27 22.42
CA ARG A 114 -28.98 -1.23 22.54
C ARG A 114 -29.34 -0.59 21.20
N MET A 115 -28.59 -0.88 20.15
CA MET A 115 -28.86 -0.37 18.80
C MET A 115 -29.97 -1.20 18.16
N GLU A 116 -30.93 -0.50 17.58
CA GLU A 116 -31.95 -1.11 16.71
C GLU A 116 -31.52 -0.96 15.25
N GLU A 117 -31.97 -1.86 14.38
CA GLU A 117 -31.77 -1.70 12.94
C GLU A 117 -32.39 -0.37 12.47
N GLY A 118 -31.63 0.37 11.66
CA GLY A 118 -32.07 1.64 11.09
C GLY A 118 -33.26 1.51 10.14
N PHE A 119 -33.58 2.59 9.44
CA PHE A 119 -34.75 2.65 8.56
C PHE A 119 -34.79 1.48 7.55
N ARG A 120 -35.84 0.64 7.66
CA ARG A 120 -36.17 -0.40 6.69
C ARG A 120 -37.29 0.13 5.79
N LYS A 121 -37.08 0.16 4.47
CA LYS A 121 -38.12 0.56 3.51
C LYS A 121 -39.31 -0.38 3.63
N THR A 122 -40.45 0.13 4.11
CA THR A 122 -41.71 -0.62 4.13
C THR A 122 -42.20 -0.83 2.70
N GLN A 123 -42.74 -2.02 2.40
CA GLN A 123 -43.41 -2.27 1.12
C GLN A 123 -44.71 -1.45 1.06
N ASP A 124 -45.03 -0.94 -0.13
CA ASP A 124 -46.26 -0.19 -0.35
C ASP A 124 -47.46 -1.11 -0.05
N ALA A 125 -48.44 -0.60 0.69
CA ALA A 125 -49.66 -1.35 0.99
C ALA A 125 -50.38 -1.67 -0.33
N GLU A 126 -50.66 -2.95 -0.59
CA GLU A 126 -51.49 -3.35 -1.72
C GLU A 126 -52.87 -2.72 -1.56
N THR A 127 -53.21 -1.78 -2.43
CA THR A 127 -54.54 -1.19 -2.52
C THR A 127 -55.50 -2.32 -2.92
N SER A 128 -56.31 -2.81 -1.97
CA SER A 128 -57.42 -3.70 -2.31
C SER A 128 -58.44 -2.89 -3.11
N ASP A 129 -58.51 -3.16 -4.41
CA ASP A 129 -59.55 -2.63 -5.29
C ASP A 129 -60.87 -3.35 -4.95
N ASP A 130 -61.77 -2.66 -4.25
CA ASP A 130 -63.11 -3.13 -3.93
C ASP A 130 -64.03 -2.75 -5.10
N THR A 131 -64.58 -3.74 -5.81
CA THR A 131 -65.69 -3.60 -6.77
C THR A 131 -66.77 -4.61 -6.46
#